data_AF-A0A2A4IYL5-F1
#
_entry.id   AF-A0A2A4IYL5-F1
#
_cell.length_a   1.000
_cell.length_b   1.000
_cell.length_c   1.000
_cell.angle_alpha   90.00
_cell.angle_beta   90.00
_cell.angle_gamma   90.00
#
_symmetry.space_group_name_H-M   'P 1'
#
loop_
_entity.id
_entity.type
_entity.pdbx_description
1 polymer ?
#
loop_
_entity_poly.entity_id
_entity_poly.type
_entity_poly.pdbx_seq_one_letter_code
_entity_poly.pdbx_strand_id
1 'polypeptide(L)'
;MNTCALCNVQFNDGVQCGSCKKHLDFGCANISELGWRKLGATRMAQWKCLACKTLSPAVPTSDQASLETILSEIRDMKRQLINLPTLIDDIKVIKEELSDLKSTCEGTSGKLVEFDLRIAEVENKVSVIEKMQETINDLQTDLSRAKFEIASFDQRSRLNNIEIKGVPIKKDENLFSIIDAIGQKVNYSCPKTLINYVSRVPIYNSNEKLIVVGFLNRYVKEDFIAAARAVKDLSTSDIGFQGTSRRVFVNDHLSAEHKKLLSK
;
A
#
# COMPACT_ATOMS: atom_id res chain seq x y z
N MET A 1 -113.73 25.82 -16.79
CA MET A 1 -113.85 25.60 -18.26
C MET A 1 -113.02 26.65 -18.96
N ASN A 2 -112.07 26.22 -19.78
CA ASN A 2 -111.25 27.08 -20.64
C ASN A 2 -111.69 26.88 -22.10
N THR A 3 -111.53 27.90 -22.94
CA THR A 3 -111.78 27.81 -24.39
C THR A 3 -110.45 27.67 -25.12
N CYS A 4 -110.33 26.67 -26.00
CA CYS A 4 -109.10 26.42 -26.74
C CYS A 4 -108.85 27.53 -27.75
N ALA A 5 -107.67 28.14 -27.68
CA ALA A 5 -107.33 29.27 -28.55
C ALA A 5 -107.11 28.90 -30.03
N LEU A 6 -107.08 27.60 -30.38
CA LEU A 6 -106.97 27.12 -31.77
C LEU A 6 -108.31 26.63 -32.35
N CYS A 7 -109.02 25.74 -31.65
CA CYS A 7 -110.27 25.16 -32.16
C CYS A 7 -111.54 25.84 -31.61
N ASN A 8 -111.39 26.76 -30.65
CA ASN A 8 -112.47 27.49 -29.98
C ASN A 8 -113.50 26.62 -29.23
N VAL A 9 -113.16 25.35 -28.95
CA VAL A 9 -113.98 24.41 -28.17
C VAL A 9 -113.69 24.57 -26.67
N GLN A 10 -114.73 24.42 -25.83
CA GLN A 10 -114.58 24.42 -24.37
C GLN A 10 -114.04 23.09 -23.85
N PHE A 11 -113.09 23.16 -22.92
CA PHE A 11 -112.48 22.00 -22.28
C PHE A 11 -112.20 22.26 -20.80
N ASN A 12 -111.98 21.18 -20.04
CA ASN A 12 -111.72 21.25 -18.60
C ASN A 12 -110.24 21.14 -18.24
N ASP A 13 -109.47 20.34 -18.98
CA ASP A 13 -108.03 20.13 -18.75
C ASP A 13 -107.24 20.25 -20.08
N GLY A 14 -106.07 20.86 -20.02
CA GLY A 14 -105.24 21.16 -21.19
C GLY A 14 -103.95 21.87 -20.80
N VAL A 15 -103.34 22.55 -21.77
CA VAL A 15 -102.03 23.20 -21.58
C VAL A 15 -102.14 24.71 -21.73
N GLN A 16 -101.29 25.44 -21.01
CA GLN A 16 -101.15 26.88 -21.15
C GLN A 16 -99.78 27.21 -21.74
N CYS A 17 -99.75 28.03 -22.79
CA CYS A 17 -98.49 28.50 -23.36
C CYS A 17 -97.81 29.48 -22.40
N GLY A 18 -96.56 29.22 -22.01
CA GLY A 18 -95.77 30.10 -21.15
C GLY A 18 -95.54 31.50 -21.74
N SER A 19 -95.52 31.62 -23.07
CA SER A 19 -95.25 32.87 -23.80
C SER A 19 -96.49 33.72 -24.04
N CYS A 20 -97.54 33.19 -24.69
CA CYS A 20 -98.75 33.97 -25.00
C CYS A 20 -99.89 33.80 -23.97
N LYS A 21 -99.70 32.96 -22.94
CA LYS A 21 -100.66 32.65 -21.88
C LYS A 21 -102.02 32.10 -22.33
N LYS A 22 -102.18 31.78 -23.62
CA LYS A 22 -103.36 31.13 -24.19
C LYS A 22 -103.45 29.67 -23.77
N HIS A 23 -104.67 29.20 -23.58
CA HIS A 23 -105.00 27.81 -23.21
C HIS A 23 -105.35 27.01 -24.46
N LEU A 24 -104.86 25.78 -24.54
CA LEU A 24 -105.02 24.85 -25.65
C LEU A 24 -105.44 23.49 -25.10
N ASP A 25 -106.37 22.81 -25.76
CA ASP A 25 -106.58 21.39 -25.49
C ASP A 25 -105.34 20.57 -25.91
N PHE A 26 -105.22 19.35 -25.37
CA PHE A 26 -104.06 18.48 -25.62
C PHE A 26 -103.86 18.13 -27.10
N GLY A 27 -104.94 18.01 -27.88
CA GLY A 27 -104.88 17.73 -29.32
C GLY A 27 -104.30 18.90 -30.11
N CYS A 28 -104.85 20.10 -29.90
CA CYS A 28 -104.38 21.34 -30.51
C CYS A 28 -102.96 21.72 -30.08
N ALA A 29 -102.56 21.36 -28.86
CA ALA A 29 -101.20 21.54 -28.37
C ALA A 29 -100.19 20.51 -28.90
N ASN A 30 -100.67 19.45 -29.55
CA ASN A 30 -99.89 18.31 -30.03
C ASN A 30 -99.02 17.69 -28.91
N ILE A 31 -99.63 17.49 -27.73
CA ILE A 31 -99.00 16.82 -26.60
C ILE A 31 -100.04 15.96 -25.86
N SER A 32 -99.67 14.73 -25.50
CA SER A 32 -100.55 13.86 -24.74
C SER A 32 -100.67 14.32 -23.28
N GLU A 33 -101.83 14.11 -22.67
CA GLU A 33 -102.09 14.42 -21.25
C GLU A 33 -101.04 13.77 -20.33
N LEU A 34 -100.69 12.51 -20.61
CA LEU A 34 -99.70 11.76 -19.84
C LEU A 34 -98.28 12.29 -20.03
N GLY A 35 -97.97 12.81 -21.23
CA GLY A 35 -96.72 13.53 -21.50
C GLY A 35 -96.66 14.88 -20.78
N TRP A 36 -97.79 15.61 -20.74
CA TRP A 36 -97.90 16.88 -20.03
C TRP A 36 -97.69 16.73 -18.52
N ARG A 37 -98.30 15.72 -17.89
CA ARG A 37 -98.16 15.48 -16.45
C ARG A 37 -96.76 14.98 -16.05
N LYS A 38 -96.03 14.36 -16.97
CA LYS A 38 -94.61 13.96 -16.75
C LYS A 38 -93.64 15.13 -16.87
N LEU A 39 -94.05 16.27 -17.43
CA LEU A 39 -93.24 17.47 -17.43
C LEU A 39 -93.28 18.07 -16.02
N GLY A 40 -92.12 18.23 -15.38
CA GLY A 40 -92.04 18.95 -14.11
C GLY A 40 -92.44 20.41 -14.25
N ALA A 41 -92.85 21.05 -13.14
CA ALA A 41 -93.41 22.41 -13.11
C ALA A 41 -92.59 23.44 -13.90
N THR A 42 -91.25 23.38 -13.82
CA THR A 42 -90.34 24.26 -14.56
C THR A 42 -90.49 24.14 -16.07
N ARG A 43 -90.60 22.91 -16.60
CA ARG A 43 -90.74 22.66 -18.04
C ARG A 43 -92.15 22.98 -18.53
N MET A 44 -93.18 22.77 -17.69
CA MET A 44 -94.55 23.17 -18.01
C MET A 44 -94.66 24.69 -18.16
N ALA A 45 -94.05 25.47 -17.24
CA ALA A 45 -94.04 26.93 -17.30
C ALA A 45 -93.29 27.50 -18.53
N GLN A 46 -92.27 26.79 -19.01
CA GLN A 46 -91.48 27.17 -20.19
C GLN A 46 -92.05 26.63 -21.51
N TRP A 47 -93.09 25.79 -21.47
CA TRP A 47 -93.66 25.22 -22.68
C TRP A 47 -94.29 26.30 -23.54
N LYS A 48 -93.94 26.31 -24.83
CA LYS A 48 -94.46 27.26 -25.82
C LYS A 48 -95.34 26.51 -26.83
N CYS A 49 -96.50 27.08 -27.17
CA CYS A 49 -97.31 26.58 -28.28
C CYS A 49 -96.57 26.73 -29.62
N LEU A 50 -97.01 25.99 -30.64
CA LEU A 50 -96.34 25.95 -31.94
C LEU A 50 -96.15 27.36 -32.54
N ALA A 51 -97.17 28.22 -32.46
CA ALA A 51 -97.09 29.61 -32.92
C ALA A 51 -95.99 30.42 -32.19
N CYS A 52 -95.83 30.23 -30.88
CA CYS A 52 -94.77 30.91 -30.12
C CYS A 52 -93.39 30.28 -30.33
N LYS A 53 -93.31 29.01 -30.75
CA LYS A 53 -92.05 28.36 -31.13
C LYS A 53 -91.54 28.88 -32.47
N THR A 54 -92.42 29.06 -33.46
CA THR A 54 -92.05 29.57 -34.79
C THR A 54 -91.70 31.05 -34.82
N LEU A 55 -92.08 31.81 -33.78
CA LEU A 55 -91.80 33.25 -33.62
C LEU A 55 -90.56 33.57 -32.77
N SER A 56 -89.78 32.57 -32.30
CA SER A 56 -88.57 32.83 -31.52
C SER A 56 -87.34 32.99 -32.44
N PRO A 57 -86.56 34.08 -32.34
CA PRO A 57 -85.39 34.32 -33.18
C PRO A 57 -84.25 33.34 -32.86
N ALA A 58 -83.48 32.98 -33.89
CA ALA A 58 -82.32 32.11 -33.78
C ALA A 58 -81.26 32.71 -32.81
N VAL A 59 -80.86 31.93 -31.82
CA VAL A 59 -79.72 32.20 -30.94
C VAL A 59 -78.43 31.80 -31.67
N PRO A 60 -77.34 32.60 -31.61
CA PRO A 60 -76.06 32.21 -32.17
C PRO A 60 -75.45 31.05 -31.37
N THR A 61 -75.02 30.04 -32.10
CA THR A 61 -74.39 28.81 -31.62
C THR A 61 -72.99 29.06 -31.07
N SER A 62 -72.75 28.46 -29.90
CA SER A 62 -71.47 28.06 -29.29
C SER A 62 -70.36 27.77 -30.31
N ASP A 63 -69.14 28.20 -29.95
CA ASP A 63 -67.86 27.83 -30.55
C ASP A 63 -67.82 26.35 -30.95
N GLN A 64 -67.99 26.09 -32.24
CA GLN A 64 -67.44 24.90 -32.86
C GLN A 64 -66.02 25.28 -33.26
N ALA A 65 -65.01 24.71 -32.60
CA ALA A 65 -63.62 24.86 -33.02
C ALA A 65 -63.55 24.58 -34.52
N SER A 66 -63.14 25.59 -35.30
CA SER A 66 -63.09 25.45 -36.74
C SER A 66 -62.06 24.37 -37.08
N LEU A 67 -62.30 23.61 -38.15
CA LEU A 67 -61.34 22.63 -38.66
C LEU A 67 -59.95 23.26 -38.85
N GLU A 68 -59.91 24.56 -39.15
CA GLU A 68 -58.69 25.34 -39.32
C GLU A 68 -57.91 25.55 -38.01
N THR A 69 -58.61 25.76 -36.88
CA THR A 69 -58.01 25.80 -35.54
C THR A 69 -57.45 24.43 -35.13
N ILE A 70 -58.16 23.34 -35.41
CA ILE A 70 -57.65 21.99 -35.11
C ILE A 70 -56.40 21.70 -35.96
N LEU A 71 -56.40 22.08 -37.24
CA LEU A 71 -55.25 21.90 -38.13
C LEU A 71 -54.08 22.83 -37.79
N SER A 72 -54.29 23.99 -37.16
CA SER A 72 -53.20 24.83 -36.65
C SER A 72 -52.57 24.21 -35.41
N GLU A 73 -53.37 23.76 -34.46
CA GLU A 73 -52.87 23.08 -33.25
C GLU A 73 -52.11 21.78 -33.58
N ILE A 74 -52.60 20.98 -34.53
CA ILE A 74 -51.88 19.79 -35.02
C ILE A 74 -50.54 20.16 -35.68
N ARG A 75 -50.49 21.28 -36.42
CA ARG A 75 -49.24 21.77 -37.04
C ARG A 75 -48.26 22.26 -35.98
N ASP A 76 -48.72 22.94 -34.93
CA ASP A 76 -47.86 23.40 -33.84
C ASP A 76 -47.39 22.25 -32.95
N MET A 77 -48.23 21.26 -32.65
CA MET A 77 -47.77 20.00 -32.04
C MET A 77 -46.72 19.28 -32.91
N LYS A 78 -46.95 19.20 -34.23
CA LYS A 78 -45.96 18.60 -35.15
C LYS A 78 -44.64 19.37 -35.15
N ARG A 79 -44.67 20.71 -35.06
CA ARG A 79 -43.46 21.54 -34.94
C ARG A 79 -42.73 21.30 -33.62
N GLN A 80 -43.46 21.17 -32.50
CA GLN A 80 -42.86 20.87 -31.20
C GLN A 80 -42.22 19.47 -31.15
N LEU A 81 -42.78 18.51 -31.90
CA LEU A 81 -42.30 17.13 -31.95
C LEU A 81 -41.18 16.89 -32.99
N ILE A 82 -40.80 17.89 -33.79
CA ILE A 82 -39.86 17.70 -34.91
C ILE A 82 -38.45 17.29 -34.45
N ASN A 83 -38.07 17.68 -33.21
CA ASN A 83 -36.75 17.38 -32.63
C ASN A 83 -36.73 16.08 -31.82
N LEU A 84 -37.88 15.41 -31.65
CA LEU A 84 -37.97 14.16 -30.88
C LEU A 84 -37.09 13.03 -31.44
N PRO A 85 -36.97 12.84 -32.78
CA PRO A 85 -36.03 11.86 -33.34
C PRO A 85 -34.58 12.14 -32.95
N THR A 86 -34.15 13.40 -32.98
CA THR A 86 -32.79 13.81 -32.58
C THR A 86 -32.53 13.51 -31.11
N LEU A 87 -33.49 13.83 -30.24
CA LEU A 87 -33.39 13.51 -28.81
C LEU A 87 -33.31 12.00 -28.56
N ILE A 88 -34.01 11.17 -29.35
CA ILE A 88 -33.92 9.71 -29.26
C ILE A 88 -32.52 9.23 -29.66
N ASP A 89 -31.91 9.82 -30.68
CA ASP A 89 -30.56 9.48 -31.10
C ASP A 89 -29.51 9.94 -30.07
N ASP A 90 -29.65 11.14 -29.50
CA ASP A 90 -28.80 11.62 -28.40
C ASP A 90 -28.88 10.69 -27.18
N ILE A 91 -30.08 10.22 -26.83
CA ILE A 91 -30.28 9.25 -25.72
C ILE A 91 -29.58 7.92 -26.02
N LYS A 92 -29.55 7.45 -27.27
CA LYS A 92 -28.82 6.23 -27.63
C LYS A 92 -27.32 6.42 -27.46
N VAL A 93 -26.77 7.53 -27.94
CA VAL A 93 -25.34 7.86 -27.80
C VAL A 93 -24.96 7.95 -26.33
N ILE A 94 -25.73 8.67 -25.51
CA ILE A 94 -25.50 8.76 -24.05
C ILE A 94 -25.53 7.37 -23.40
N LYS A 95 -26.46 6.50 -23.82
CA LYS A 95 -26.54 5.14 -23.28
C LYS A 95 -25.31 4.30 -23.65
N GLU A 96 -24.79 4.45 -24.87
CA GLU A 96 -23.55 3.81 -25.30
C GLU A 96 -22.36 4.31 -24.49
N GLU A 97 -22.19 5.63 -24.35
CA GLU A 97 -21.13 6.24 -23.53
C GLU A 97 -21.22 5.83 -22.06
N LEU A 98 -22.42 5.73 -21.48
CA LEU A 98 -22.63 5.25 -20.12
C LEU A 98 -22.26 3.76 -19.96
N SER A 99 -22.51 2.95 -20.99
CA SER A 99 -22.10 1.54 -21.00
C SER A 99 -20.58 1.40 -21.04
N ASP A 100 -19.91 2.20 -21.86
CA ASP A 100 -18.44 2.22 -21.97
C ASP A 100 -17.79 2.75 -20.68
N LEU A 101 -18.37 3.80 -20.09
CA LEU A 101 -17.93 4.34 -18.80
C LEU A 101 -18.07 3.29 -17.68
N LYS A 102 -19.19 2.55 -17.66
CA LYS A 102 -19.41 1.46 -16.70
C LYS A 102 -18.33 0.39 -16.83
N SER A 103 -18.06 -0.08 -18.05
CA SER A 103 -17.01 -1.07 -18.33
C SER A 103 -15.62 -0.58 -17.88
N THR A 104 -15.31 0.69 -18.16
CA THR A 104 -14.04 1.32 -17.73
C THR A 104 -13.94 1.42 -16.20
N CYS A 105 -15.04 1.75 -15.52
CA CYS A 105 -15.11 1.83 -14.07
C CYS A 105 -14.91 0.45 -13.42
N GLU A 106 -15.57 -0.59 -13.94
CA GLU A 106 -15.40 -1.98 -13.49
C GLU A 106 -13.94 -2.46 -13.68
N GLY A 107 -13.35 -2.17 -14.85
CA GLY A 107 -11.95 -2.50 -15.11
C GLY A 107 -10.97 -1.74 -14.20
N THR A 108 -11.24 -0.48 -13.89
CA THR A 108 -10.43 0.32 -12.97
C THR A 108 -10.57 -0.18 -11.53
N SER A 109 -11.79 -0.51 -11.10
CA SER A 109 -12.05 -1.11 -9.79
C SER A 109 -11.31 -2.45 -9.63
N GLY A 110 -11.26 -3.28 -10.66
CA GLY A 110 -10.48 -4.52 -10.65
C GLY A 110 -8.98 -4.27 -10.45
N LYS A 111 -8.41 -3.28 -11.13
CA LYS A 111 -7.00 -2.88 -10.95
C LYS A 111 -6.72 -2.32 -9.56
N LEU A 112 -7.65 -1.59 -8.95
CA LEU A 112 -7.50 -1.10 -7.58
C LEU A 112 -7.37 -2.25 -6.59
N VAL A 113 -8.22 -3.28 -6.70
CA VAL A 113 -8.13 -4.49 -5.87
C VAL A 113 -6.79 -5.20 -6.08
N GLU A 114 -6.32 -5.30 -7.33
CA GLU A 114 -5.00 -5.90 -7.61
C GLU A 114 -3.86 -5.09 -6.96
N PHE A 115 -3.91 -3.76 -7.04
CA PHE A 115 -2.92 -2.90 -6.41
C PHE A 115 -2.95 -3.00 -4.88
N ASP A 116 -4.13 -3.07 -4.25
CA ASP A 116 -4.26 -3.26 -2.82
C ASP A 116 -3.58 -4.58 -2.37
N LEU A 117 -3.78 -5.66 -3.12
CA LEU A 117 -3.14 -6.95 -2.84
C LEU A 117 -1.61 -6.87 -2.98
N ARG A 118 -1.12 -6.20 -4.03
CA ARG A 118 0.32 -6.02 -4.25
C ARG A 118 0.96 -5.12 -3.18
N ILE A 119 0.27 -4.08 -2.74
CA ILE A 119 0.73 -3.20 -1.65
C ILE A 119 0.84 -4.02 -0.36
N ALA A 120 -0.18 -4.79 0.00
CA ALA A 120 -0.13 -5.66 1.18
C ALA A 120 1.02 -6.68 1.11
N GLU A 121 1.33 -7.22 -0.07
CA GLU A 121 2.49 -8.12 -0.24
C GLU A 121 3.81 -7.38 -0.04
N VAL A 122 3.94 -6.16 -0.57
CA VAL A 122 5.14 -5.33 -0.42
C VAL A 122 5.33 -4.93 1.05
N GLU A 123 4.28 -4.51 1.74
CA GLU A 123 4.33 -4.18 3.18
C GLU A 123 4.81 -5.37 4.02
N ASN A 124 4.32 -6.57 3.72
CA ASN A 124 4.79 -7.80 4.37
C ASN A 124 6.27 -8.06 4.09
N LYS A 125 6.72 -7.90 2.83
CA LYS A 125 8.14 -8.06 2.48
C LYS A 125 9.03 -7.04 3.18
N VAL A 126 8.58 -5.79 3.30
CA VAL A 126 9.30 -4.72 4.03
C VAL A 126 9.46 -5.11 5.50
N SER A 127 8.39 -5.57 6.15
CA SER A 127 8.46 -6.02 7.56
C SER A 127 9.47 -7.16 7.77
N VAL A 128 9.55 -8.10 6.82
CA VAL A 128 10.55 -9.19 6.87
C VAL A 128 11.97 -8.64 6.70
N ILE A 129 12.19 -7.70 5.78
CA ILE A 129 13.49 -7.08 5.56
C ILE A 129 13.98 -6.33 6.81
N GLU A 130 13.10 -5.61 7.49
CA GLU A 130 13.43 -4.90 8.74
C GLU A 130 13.92 -5.86 9.82
N LYS A 131 13.23 -6.99 10.01
CA LYS A 131 13.64 -8.05 10.96
C LYS A 131 14.96 -8.70 10.57
N MET A 132 15.19 -8.91 9.27
CA MET A 132 16.46 -9.42 8.77
C MET A 132 17.61 -8.44 9.03
N GLN A 133 17.35 -7.14 8.87
CA GLN A 133 18.35 -6.10 9.14
C GLN A 133 18.75 -6.05 10.62
N GLU A 134 17.79 -6.18 11.54
CA GLU A 134 18.06 -6.29 12.97
C GLU A 134 18.94 -7.51 13.28
N THR A 135 18.57 -8.68 12.75
CA THR A 135 19.35 -9.92 12.91
C THR A 135 20.78 -9.77 12.37
N ILE A 136 20.96 -9.10 11.22
CA ILE A 136 22.28 -8.85 10.65
C ILE A 136 23.12 -7.99 11.58
N ASN A 137 22.55 -6.93 12.15
CA ASN A 137 23.27 -6.03 13.06
C ASN A 137 23.71 -6.77 14.34
N ASP A 138 22.84 -7.61 14.89
CA ASP A 138 23.14 -8.43 16.06
C ASP A 138 24.27 -9.41 15.76
N LEU A 139 24.19 -10.13 14.63
CA LEU A 139 25.23 -11.06 14.19
C LEU A 139 26.57 -10.36 13.94
N GLN A 140 26.57 -9.15 13.38
CA GLN A 140 27.79 -8.35 13.20
C GLN A 140 28.43 -7.96 14.53
N THR A 141 27.60 -7.62 15.51
CA THR A 141 28.05 -7.30 16.87
C THR A 141 28.65 -8.52 17.55
N ASP A 142 27.99 -9.67 17.47
CA ASP A 142 28.45 -10.93 18.05
C ASP A 142 29.74 -11.42 17.38
N LEU A 143 29.83 -11.32 16.06
CA LEU A 143 31.04 -11.65 15.31
C LEU A 143 32.21 -10.76 15.71
N SER A 144 31.97 -9.47 15.92
CA SER A 144 33.02 -8.54 16.38
C SER A 144 33.50 -8.89 17.79
N ARG A 145 32.57 -9.25 18.69
CA ARG A 145 32.89 -9.72 20.05
C ARG A 145 33.69 -11.01 20.02
N ALA A 146 33.25 -12.00 19.24
CA ALA A 146 33.94 -13.28 19.10
C ALA A 146 35.36 -13.11 18.54
N LYS A 147 35.55 -12.26 17.52
CA LYS A 147 36.89 -11.94 16.99
C LYS A 147 37.80 -11.33 18.07
N PHE A 148 37.27 -10.39 18.85
CA PHE A 148 38.01 -9.78 19.95
C PHE A 148 38.40 -10.82 21.03
N GLU A 149 37.46 -11.70 21.42
CA GLU A 149 37.72 -12.76 22.39
C GLU A 149 38.78 -13.75 21.88
N ILE A 150 38.71 -14.16 20.61
CA ILE A 150 39.71 -15.02 19.97
C ILE A 150 41.09 -14.34 19.99
N ALA A 151 41.17 -13.07 19.63
CA ALA A 151 42.44 -12.32 19.65
C ALA A 151 43.01 -12.19 21.07
N SER A 152 42.15 -11.95 22.06
CA SER A 152 42.52 -11.89 23.48
C SER A 152 43.03 -13.25 23.98
N PHE A 153 42.36 -14.34 23.60
CA PHE A 153 42.74 -15.70 23.97
C PHE A 153 44.08 -16.11 23.33
N ASP A 154 44.27 -15.82 22.04
CA ASP A 154 45.54 -16.07 21.34
C ASP A 154 46.69 -15.34 22.04
N GLN A 155 46.52 -14.06 22.39
CA GLN A 155 47.54 -13.32 23.13
C GLN A 155 47.75 -13.88 24.54
N ARG A 156 46.68 -14.29 25.23
CA ARG A 156 46.74 -14.89 26.57
C ARG A 156 47.57 -16.18 26.57
N SER A 157 47.39 -17.02 25.55
CA SER A 157 48.15 -18.27 25.39
C SER A 157 49.67 -18.04 25.23
N ARG A 158 50.07 -16.82 24.86
CA ARG A 158 51.47 -16.42 24.65
C ARG A 158 52.07 -15.60 25.79
N LEU A 159 51.32 -15.31 26.86
CA LEU A 159 51.79 -14.47 27.97
C LEU A 159 53.06 -14.99 28.66
N ASN A 160 53.24 -16.31 28.68
CA ASN A 160 54.42 -16.95 29.28
C ASN A 160 55.47 -17.30 28.23
N ASN A 161 55.35 -16.77 27.01
CA ASN A 161 56.23 -17.13 25.91
C ASN A 161 57.13 -15.96 25.52
N ILE A 162 58.35 -16.29 25.09
CA ILE A 162 59.26 -15.36 24.42
C ILE A 162 59.57 -15.87 23.02
N GLU A 163 59.95 -14.94 22.14
CA GLU A 163 60.51 -15.24 20.84
C GLU A 163 61.97 -14.76 20.76
N ILE A 164 62.84 -15.62 20.23
CA ILE A 164 64.26 -15.35 20.06
C ILE A 164 64.57 -15.34 18.56
N LYS A 165 65.04 -14.20 18.05
CA LYS A 165 65.37 -13.96 16.64
C LYS A 165 66.88 -13.83 16.44
N GLY A 166 67.34 -14.09 15.22
CA GLY A 166 68.74 -13.94 14.85
C GLY A 166 69.63 -15.14 15.17
N VAL A 167 69.04 -16.28 15.60
CA VAL A 167 69.80 -17.52 15.88
C VAL A 167 69.84 -18.38 14.61
N PRO A 168 71.02 -18.66 14.02
CA PRO A 168 71.15 -19.52 12.85
C PRO A 168 70.65 -20.94 13.12
N ILE A 169 70.22 -21.65 12.09
CA ILE A 169 69.78 -23.04 12.19
C ILE A 169 71.01 -23.95 12.06
N LYS A 170 71.20 -24.85 13.02
CA LYS A 170 72.24 -25.90 12.96
C LYS A 170 71.59 -27.28 12.92
N LYS A 171 72.18 -28.19 12.16
CA LYS A 171 71.77 -29.61 12.15
C LYS A 171 72.00 -30.20 13.55
N ASP A 172 71.02 -30.95 14.04
CA ASP A 172 71.07 -31.61 15.35
C ASP A 172 71.30 -30.63 16.52
N GLU A 173 70.69 -29.44 16.45
CA GLU A 173 70.80 -28.42 17.49
C GLU A 173 70.02 -28.80 18.76
N ASN A 174 70.61 -28.50 19.93
CA ASN A 174 69.91 -28.59 21.21
C ASN A 174 69.44 -27.20 21.63
N LEU A 175 68.14 -26.93 21.47
CA LEU A 175 67.57 -25.62 21.79
C LEU A 175 67.70 -25.26 23.28
N PHE A 176 67.72 -26.23 24.18
CA PHE A 176 67.94 -25.96 25.61
C PHE A 176 69.36 -25.49 25.89
N SER A 177 70.36 -26.03 25.20
CA SER A 177 71.74 -25.56 25.32
C SER A 177 71.89 -24.12 24.82
N ILE A 178 71.15 -23.74 23.78
CA ILE A 178 71.10 -22.35 23.29
C ILE A 178 70.48 -21.44 24.36
N ILE A 179 69.36 -21.84 24.96
CA ILE A 179 68.72 -21.05 26.04
C ILE A 179 69.65 -20.90 27.24
N ASP A 180 70.35 -21.97 27.63
CA ASP A 180 71.30 -21.94 28.74
C ASP A 180 72.47 -21.00 28.46
N ALA A 181 73.03 -21.03 27.24
CA ALA A 181 74.08 -20.10 26.82
C ALA A 181 73.59 -18.63 26.82
N ILE A 182 72.36 -18.38 26.37
CA ILE A 182 71.74 -17.05 26.49
C ILE A 182 71.63 -16.67 27.97
N GLY A 183 71.12 -17.57 28.82
CA GLY A 183 70.98 -17.38 30.27
C GLY A 183 72.29 -16.99 30.94
N GLN A 184 73.38 -17.68 30.60
CA GLN A 184 74.73 -17.36 31.08
C GLN A 184 75.17 -15.95 30.64
N LYS A 185 74.97 -15.59 29.37
CA LYS A 185 75.35 -14.26 28.85
C LYS A 185 74.52 -13.13 29.48
N VAL A 186 73.24 -13.37 29.77
CA VAL A 186 72.34 -12.36 30.38
C VAL A 186 72.38 -12.39 31.91
N ASN A 187 73.24 -13.23 32.50
CA ASN A 187 73.39 -13.44 33.94
C ASN A 187 72.07 -13.82 34.64
N TYR A 188 71.26 -14.66 34.00
CA TYR A 188 70.02 -15.21 34.55
C TYR A 188 69.95 -16.71 34.29
N SER A 189 70.02 -17.51 35.36
CA SER A 189 69.95 -18.98 35.25
C SER A 189 68.51 -19.43 34.98
N CYS A 190 68.31 -20.14 33.88
CA CYS A 190 67.02 -20.71 33.51
C CYS A 190 67.16 -22.23 33.31
N PRO A 191 67.06 -23.04 34.38
CA PRO A 191 67.12 -24.49 34.25
C PRO A 191 65.95 -25.04 33.42
N LYS A 192 66.17 -26.18 32.77
CA LYS A 192 65.16 -26.83 31.90
C LYS A 192 63.84 -27.10 32.60
N THR A 193 63.84 -27.28 33.92
CA THR A 193 62.66 -27.52 34.75
C THR A 193 61.69 -26.35 34.79
N LEU A 194 62.12 -25.13 34.42
CA LEU A 194 61.26 -23.94 34.34
C LEU A 194 60.67 -23.71 32.93
N ILE A 195 61.11 -24.51 31.95
CA ILE A 195 60.69 -24.41 30.56
C ILE A 195 59.59 -25.45 30.30
N ASN A 196 58.43 -24.99 29.87
CA ASN A 196 57.33 -25.85 29.45
C ASN A 196 57.64 -26.49 28.08
N TYR A 197 58.03 -25.68 27.10
CA TYR A 197 58.43 -26.16 25.78
C TYR A 197 59.40 -25.19 25.09
N VAL A 198 60.15 -25.71 24.13
CA VAL A 198 60.98 -24.93 23.22
C VAL A 198 60.88 -25.50 21.81
N SER A 199 60.70 -24.62 20.82
CA SER A 199 60.54 -25.04 19.43
C SER A 199 60.98 -23.98 18.43
N ARG A 200 61.47 -24.41 17.27
CA ARG A 200 61.66 -23.52 16.11
C ARG A 200 60.31 -23.26 15.43
N VAL A 201 59.99 -22.00 15.18
CA VAL A 201 58.77 -21.59 14.48
C VAL A 201 59.14 -20.84 13.20
N PRO A 202 58.55 -21.17 12.04
CA PRO A 202 58.75 -20.43 10.80
C PRO A 202 58.34 -18.97 10.93
N ILE A 203 59.11 -18.08 10.30
CA ILE A 203 58.74 -16.68 10.13
C ILE A 203 57.98 -16.54 8.81
N TYR A 204 56.85 -15.85 8.82
CA TYR A 204 56.08 -15.58 7.61
C TYR A 204 56.93 -14.84 6.58
N ASN A 205 56.92 -15.31 5.33
CA ASN A 205 57.73 -14.78 4.21
C ASN A 205 59.26 -14.76 4.46
N SER A 206 59.79 -15.65 5.28
CA SER A 206 61.23 -15.79 5.48
C SER A 206 61.65 -17.26 5.55
N ASN A 207 62.86 -17.55 5.07
CA ASN A 207 63.49 -18.86 5.22
C ASN A 207 64.12 -19.04 6.61
N GLU A 208 64.09 -18.01 7.45
CA GLU A 208 64.56 -18.05 8.83
C GLU A 208 63.48 -18.61 9.78
N LYS A 209 63.94 -19.27 10.85
CA LYS A 209 63.07 -19.77 11.92
C LYS A 209 63.49 -19.13 13.24
N LEU A 210 62.53 -18.53 13.94
CA LEU A 210 62.75 -18.05 15.30
C LEU A 210 62.63 -19.20 16.30
N ILE A 211 63.14 -19.02 17.52
CA ILE A 211 62.92 -19.96 18.62
C ILE A 211 61.82 -19.38 19.50
N VAL A 212 60.77 -20.16 19.79
CA VAL A 212 59.78 -19.84 20.83
C VAL A 212 60.11 -20.68 22.05
N VAL A 213 60.13 -20.02 23.21
CA VAL A 213 60.28 -20.66 24.52
C VAL A 213 59.04 -20.34 25.35
N GLY A 214 58.35 -21.37 25.82
CA GLY A 214 57.26 -21.23 26.79
C GLY A 214 57.75 -21.57 28.18
N PHE A 215 57.54 -20.67 29.14
CA PHE A 215 57.90 -20.87 30.54
C PHE A 215 56.71 -21.39 31.35
N LEU A 216 56.98 -22.12 32.43
CA LEU A 216 55.94 -22.58 33.36
C LEU A 216 55.32 -21.43 34.16
N ASN A 217 56.11 -20.40 34.45
CA ASN A 217 55.69 -19.27 35.27
C ASN A 217 55.97 -17.94 34.53
N ARG A 218 54.98 -17.04 34.56
CA ARG A 218 55.09 -15.70 33.98
C ARG A 218 56.24 -14.89 34.60
N TYR A 219 56.45 -14.97 35.90
CA TYR A 219 57.53 -14.22 36.57
C TYR A 219 58.91 -14.62 36.02
N VAL A 220 59.17 -15.92 35.85
CA VAL A 220 60.41 -16.43 35.25
C VAL A 220 60.61 -15.86 33.85
N LYS A 221 59.53 -15.79 33.05
CA LYS A 221 59.55 -15.18 31.73
C LYS A 221 59.89 -13.69 31.78
N GLU A 222 59.22 -12.92 32.64
CA GLU A 222 59.43 -11.47 32.77
C GLU A 222 60.85 -11.14 33.26
N ASP A 223 61.38 -11.92 34.20
CA ASP A 223 62.74 -11.73 34.71
C ASP A 223 63.78 -12.08 33.65
N PHE A 224 63.58 -13.18 32.91
CA PHE A 224 64.47 -13.59 31.81
C PHE A 224 64.50 -12.53 30.70
N ILE A 225 63.35 -12.01 30.26
CA ILE A 225 63.31 -10.98 29.23
C ILE A 225 63.88 -9.64 29.72
N ALA A 226 63.67 -9.28 30.99
CA ALA A 226 64.26 -8.09 31.59
C ALA A 226 65.79 -8.18 31.63
N ALA A 227 66.33 -9.32 32.08
CA ALA A 227 67.76 -9.60 32.06
C ALA A 227 68.34 -9.54 30.64
N ALA A 228 67.63 -10.14 29.66
CA ALA A 228 68.05 -10.09 28.26
C ALA A 228 68.01 -8.67 27.67
N ARG A 229 67.02 -7.83 28.04
CA ARG A 229 66.94 -6.43 27.60
C ARG A 229 68.03 -5.55 28.23
N ALA A 230 68.50 -5.89 29.43
CA ALA A 230 69.61 -5.19 30.08
C ALA A 230 70.94 -5.39 29.32
N VAL A 231 71.11 -6.54 28.67
CA VAL A 231 72.28 -6.86 27.83
C VAL A 231 72.03 -6.44 26.38
N LYS A 232 72.63 -5.33 25.96
CA LYS A 232 72.37 -4.73 24.63
C LYS A 232 73.08 -5.43 23.47
N ASP A 233 74.13 -6.20 23.75
CA ASP A 233 75.10 -6.75 22.80
C ASP A 233 75.01 -8.28 22.61
N LEU A 234 73.91 -8.91 23.02
CA LEU A 234 73.71 -10.35 22.83
C LEU A 234 73.87 -10.76 21.35
N SER A 235 74.80 -11.67 21.09
CA SER A 235 75.21 -12.06 19.75
C SER A 235 75.31 -13.58 19.56
N THR A 236 75.39 -14.02 18.30
CA THR A 236 75.54 -15.44 17.95
C THR A 236 76.85 -16.04 18.48
N SER A 237 77.90 -15.24 18.62
CA SER A 237 79.18 -15.67 19.21
C SER A 237 79.03 -16.02 20.70
N ASP A 238 78.18 -15.30 21.44
CA ASP A 238 77.95 -15.55 22.88
C ASP A 238 77.23 -16.88 23.14
N ILE A 239 76.50 -17.38 22.13
CA ILE A 239 75.72 -18.63 22.22
C ILE A 239 76.40 -19.79 21.49
N GLY A 240 77.71 -19.70 21.25
CA GLY A 240 78.54 -20.79 20.74
C GLY A 240 78.49 -21.02 19.23
N PHE A 241 77.95 -20.07 18.45
CA PHE A 241 78.01 -20.15 16.98
C PHE A 241 79.31 -19.51 16.47
N GLN A 242 80.00 -20.23 15.59
CA GLN A 242 81.21 -19.76 14.92
C GLN A 242 80.84 -19.01 13.63
N GLY A 243 81.66 -18.02 13.25
CA GLY A 243 81.49 -17.23 12.02
C GLY A 243 81.15 -15.76 12.28
N THR A 244 80.47 -15.12 11.32
CA THR A 244 80.08 -13.70 11.43
C THR A 244 79.13 -13.50 12.59
N SER A 245 79.52 -12.69 13.56
CA SER A 245 78.68 -12.34 14.71
C SER A 245 77.45 -11.58 14.25
N ARG A 246 76.26 -12.11 14.56
CA ARG A 246 74.96 -11.49 14.31
C ARG A 246 74.27 -11.23 15.63
N ARG A 247 73.48 -10.16 15.69
CA ARG A 247 72.74 -9.81 16.91
C ARG A 247 71.58 -10.79 17.13
N VAL A 248 71.42 -11.23 18.37
CA VAL A 248 70.31 -12.06 18.82
C VAL A 248 69.35 -11.20 19.63
N PHE A 249 68.06 -11.31 19.32
CA PHE A 249 67.01 -10.51 19.95
C PHE A 249 66.07 -11.40 20.74
N VAL A 250 65.85 -11.08 22.00
CA VAL A 250 64.87 -11.73 22.88
C VAL A 250 63.69 -10.79 23.08
N ASN A 251 62.50 -11.19 22.65
CA ASN A 251 61.29 -10.37 22.70
C ASN A 251 60.11 -11.14 23.29
N ASP A 252 59.07 -10.40 23.68
CA ASP A 252 57.78 -10.98 24.04
C ASP A 252 57.16 -11.67 22.82
N HIS A 253 56.59 -12.85 23.02
CA HIS A 253 55.84 -13.52 21.96
C HIS A 253 54.43 -12.92 21.87
N LEU A 254 54.27 -11.95 20.96
CA LEU A 254 52.99 -11.28 20.72
C LEU A 254 52.28 -11.84 19.48
N SER A 255 50.95 -11.77 19.49
CA SER A 255 50.13 -12.05 18.30
C SER A 255 50.39 -11.00 17.22
N ALA A 256 50.03 -11.31 15.97
CA ALA A 256 50.24 -10.40 14.85
C ALA A 256 49.55 -9.04 15.05
N GLU A 257 48.37 -9.03 15.68
CA GLU A 257 47.64 -7.80 15.98
C GLU A 257 48.35 -6.96 17.04
N HIS A 258 48.80 -7.57 18.14
CA HIS A 258 49.51 -6.85 19.19
C HIS A 258 50.89 -6.34 18.74
N LYS A 259 51.57 -7.07 17.85
CA LYS A 259 52.81 -6.60 17.21
C LYS A 259 52.59 -5.30 16.41
N LYS A 260 51.45 -5.18 15.70
CA LYS A 260 51.11 -3.96 14.94
C LYS A 260 50.91 -2.73 15.84
N LEU A 261 50.53 -2.92 17.10
CA LEU A 261 50.39 -1.82 18.07
C LEU A 261 51.73 -1.24 18.51
N LEU A 262 52.81 -2.03 18.43
CA LEU A 262 54.17 -1.62 18.80
C LEU A 262 55.00 -1.11 17.61
N SER A 263 54.50 -1.25 16.39
CA SER A 263 55.18 -0.80 15.17
C SER A 263 54.70 0.56 14.67
N LYS A 264 53.87 1.26 15.46
CA LYS A 264 53.50 2.66 15.24
C LYS A 264 54.39 3.55 16.09
#